data_AF-A0A7Z7IZ08-F1
#
_entry.id   AF-A0A7Z7IZ08-F1
#
_cell.length_a   1.000
_cell.length_b   1.000
_cell.length_c   1.000
_cell.angle_alpha   90.00
_cell.angle_beta   90.00
_cell.angle_gamma   90.00
#
_symmetry.space_group_name_H-M   'P 1'
#
loop_
_entity.id
_entity.type
_entity.pdbx_description
1 polymer ?
#
loop_
_entity_poly.entity_id
_entity_poly.type
_entity_poly.pdbx_seq_one_letter_code
_entity_poly.pdbx_strand_id
1 'polypeptide(L)'
;MQVANETLPGHNQPDNRHADSGNYLQALGGTGATGVDWVLEAFRLARKYFPDTKLMINDYGITGDTAAAKQYLRTIQLLQQEHLIDAIGIQGHSFETSYASASVQRGNLDLLATTGLPIYITEFDLDGRTDAEQLAAYQRIFPLFWEHPAVRGVNLWGFRHGLWRDSEGAYLINYDGSERPALTWLRSYVASKP
;
A
#
# COMPACT_ATOMS: atom_id res chain seq x y z
N MET A 1 -10.42 -8.20 3.71
CA MET A 1 -11.20 -7.05 3.22
C MET A 1 -10.46 -5.78 3.59
N GLN A 2 -10.22 -4.90 2.62
CA GLN A 2 -9.78 -3.53 2.90
C GLN A 2 -10.99 -2.72 3.37
N VAL A 3 -10.94 -2.18 4.58
CA VAL A 3 -12.09 -1.49 5.21
C VAL A 3 -12.04 0.02 4.97
N ALA A 4 -10.84 0.60 5.11
CA ALA A 4 -10.59 2.01 4.88
C ALA A 4 -9.33 2.15 4.02
N ASN A 5 -9.39 3.07 3.07
CA ASN A 5 -8.33 3.40 2.14
C ASN A 5 -7.99 4.89 2.29
N GLU A 6 -6.71 5.25 2.15
CA GLU A 6 -6.26 6.65 2.06
C GLU A 6 -6.69 7.50 3.26
N THR A 7 -6.33 7.00 4.43
CA THR A 7 -6.78 7.48 5.73
C THR A 7 -5.93 8.61 6.30
N LEU A 8 -4.71 8.79 5.82
CA LEU A 8 -3.83 9.87 6.27
C LEU A 8 -4.37 11.25 5.85
N PRO A 9 -4.18 12.30 6.67
CA PRO A 9 -4.56 13.66 6.29
C PRO A 9 -3.85 14.11 5.01
N GLY A 10 -4.61 14.67 4.08
CA GLY A 10 -4.10 15.09 2.77
C GLY A 10 -4.14 14.00 1.70
N HIS A 11 -4.49 12.77 2.06
CA HIS A 11 -4.84 11.72 1.09
C HIS A 11 -6.34 11.81 0.75
N ASN A 12 -6.84 10.94 -0.14
CA ASN A 12 -8.20 10.99 -0.67
C ASN A 12 -9.26 10.46 0.33
N GLN A 13 -9.31 11.07 1.51
CA GLN A 13 -10.28 10.77 2.56
C GLN A 13 -11.72 10.98 2.05
N PRO A 14 -12.73 10.30 2.61
CA PRO A 14 -14.12 10.45 2.19
C PRO A 14 -14.80 11.70 2.79
N ASP A 15 -14.14 12.85 2.64
CA ASP A 15 -14.51 14.16 3.19
C ASP A 15 -15.03 15.17 2.15
N ASN A 16 -15.30 14.71 0.93
CA ASN A 16 -15.83 15.49 -0.18
C ASN A 16 -14.92 16.64 -0.66
N ARG A 17 -13.59 16.54 -0.43
CA ARG A 17 -12.62 17.53 -0.92
C ARG A 17 -12.19 17.32 -2.37
N HIS A 18 -12.17 16.08 -2.84
CA HIS A 18 -11.82 15.74 -4.22
C HIS A 18 -13.05 15.23 -4.98
N ALA A 19 -13.09 15.42 -6.29
CA ALA A 19 -14.25 15.04 -7.12
C ALA A 19 -14.52 13.52 -7.11
N ASP A 20 -13.49 12.73 -6.84
CA ASP A 20 -13.48 11.28 -6.70
C ASP A 20 -13.52 10.80 -5.24
N SER A 21 -13.49 11.71 -4.27
CA SER A 21 -13.63 11.37 -2.85
C SER A 21 -15.08 11.04 -2.48
N GLY A 22 -15.26 10.11 -1.54
CA GLY A 22 -16.55 9.88 -0.91
C GLY A 22 -17.00 11.06 -0.03
N ASN A 23 -18.25 11.05 0.43
CA ASN A 23 -18.79 12.05 1.37
C ASN A 23 -19.47 11.38 2.57
N TYR A 24 -18.70 10.59 3.32
CA TYR A 24 -19.22 9.80 4.44
C TYR A 24 -18.36 9.87 5.71
N LEU A 25 -17.25 10.62 5.71
CA LEU A 25 -16.39 10.79 6.88
C LEU A 25 -17.17 11.28 8.11
N GLN A 26 -18.02 12.30 7.94
CA GLN A 26 -18.82 12.84 9.05
C GLN A 26 -19.90 11.87 9.53
N ALA A 27 -20.48 11.08 8.62
CA ALA A 27 -21.49 10.08 8.98
C ALA A 27 -20.91 8.94 9.85
N LEU A 28 -19.60 8.71 9.76
CA LEU A 28 -18.86 7.73 10.57
C LEU A 28 -18.22 8.34 11.82
N GLY A 29 -18.58 9.57 12.21
CA GLY A 29 -18.07 10.23 13.42
C GLY A 29 -16.95 11.25 13.18
N GLY A 30 -16.55 11.44 11.92
CA GLY A 30 -15.59 12.46 11.53
C GLY A 30 -14.17 12.20 12.06
N THR A 31 -13.37 13.25 12.19
CA THR A 31 -12.03 13.12 12.80
C THR A 31 -12.14 12.82 14.29
N GLY A 32 -13.17 13.34 14.95
CA GLY A 32 -13.46 13.11 16.37
C GLY A 32 -12.27 13.37 17.29
N ALA A 33 -12.20 12.65 18.41
CA ALA A 33 -11.19 12.89 19.46
C ALA A 33 -9.82 12.27 19.12
N THR A 34 -9.80 11.18 18.34
CA THR A 34 -8.54 10.50 17.97
C THR A 34 -7.89 11.10 16.71
N GLY A 35 -8.61 11.94 15.98
CA GLY A 35 -8.24 12.43 14.65
C GLY A 35 -8.68 11.50 13.51
N VAL A 36 -9.09 10.27 13.81
CA VAL A 36 -9.46 9.21 12.86
C VAL A 36 -10.69 8.41 13.33
N ASP A 37 -11.60 9.01 14.10
CA ASP A 37 -12.77 8.31 14.66
C ASP A 37 -13.62 7.64 13.57
N TRP A 38 -13.71 8.24 12.37
CA TRP A 38 -14.37 7.65 11.21
C TRP A 38 -13.79 6.31 10.77
N VAL A 39 -12.47 6.13 10.90
CA VAL A 39 -11.80 4.85 10.61
C VAL A 39 -12.19 3.82 11.66
N LEU A 40 -12.18 4.20 12.94
CA LEU A 40 -12.57 3.30 14.02
C LEU A 40 -14.01 2.82 13.85
N GLU A 41 -14.93 3.74 13.53
CA GLU A 41 -16.33 3.38 13.31
C GLU A 41 -16.52 2.49 12.09
N ALA A 42 -15.85 2.77 10.97
CA ALA A 42 -15.86 1.90 9.79
C ALA A 42 -15.44 0.46 10.14
N PHE A 43 -14.38 0.33 10.94
CA PHE A 43 -13.86 -0.96 11.37
C PHE A 43 -14.75 -1.66 12.41
N ARG A 44 -15.37 -0.93 13.35
CA ARG A 44 -16.37 -1.49 14.27
C ARG A 44 -17.57 -2.06 13.50
N LEU A 45 -18.07 -1.32 12.52
CA LEU A 45 -19.14 -1.79 11.64
C LEU A 45 -18.69 -3.01 10.82
N ALA A 46 -17.48 -2.99 10.27
CA ALA A 46 -16.94 -4.13 9.56
C ALA A 46 -16.83 -5.38 10.45
N ARG A 47 -16.36 -5.25 11.70
CA ARG A 47 -16.35 -6.37 12.67
C ARG A 47 -17.75 -6.87 13.01
N LYS A 48 -18.72 -5.97 13.15
CA LYS A 48 -20.11 -6.33 13.43
C LYS A 48 -20.74 -7.16 12.30
N TYR A 49 -20.55 -6.74 11.05
CA TYR A 49 -21.22 -7.36 9.90
C TYR A 49 -20.40 -8.45 9.20
N PHE A 50 -19.08 -8.48 9.40
CA PHE A 50 -18.16 -9.45 8.80
C PHE A 50 -17.21 -10.05 9.86
N PRO A 51 -17.75 -10.72 10.91
CA PRO A 51 -16.98 -11.12 12.10
C PRO A 51 -15.83 -12.09 11.79
N ASP A 52 -15.98 -12.96 10.79
CA ASP A 52 -14.97 -13.96 10.42
C ASP A 52 -13.97 -13.48 9.36
N THR A 53 -14.14 -12.24 8.87
CA THR A 53 -13.30 -11.70 7.80
C THR A 53 -12.06 -11.02 8.36
N LYS A 54 -10.91 -11.29 7.74
CA LYS A 54 -9.67 -10.54 8.02
C LYS A 54 -9.78 -9.10 7.51
N LEU A 55 -9.61 -8.12 8.40
CA LEU A 55 -9.77 -6.70 8.11
C LEU A 55 -8.41 -6.01 7.97
N MET A 56 -8.28 -5.17 6.95
CA MET A 56 -7.06 -4.48 6.57
C MET A 56 -7.35 -2.99 6.36
N ILE A 57 -6.42 -2.14 6.79
CA ILE A 57 -6.34 -0.73 6.40
C ILE A 57 -5.33 -0.59 5.26
N ASN A 58 -5.54 0.33 4.32
CA ASN A 58 -4.67 0.49 3.15
C ASN A 58 -4.35 1.96 2.91
N ASP A 59 -3.11 2.27 2.53
CA ASP A 59 -2.69 3.65 2.27
C ASP A 59 -1.42 3.72 1.42
N TYR A 60 -1.19 4.89 0.79
CA TYR A 60 -0.02 5.19 -0.02
C TYR A 60 1.01 6.04 0.74
N GLY A 61 2.21 6.21 0.18
CA GLY A 61 3.24 7.12 0.72
C GLY A 61 3.92 6.62 2.00
N ILE A 62 3.54 5.45 2.50
CA ILE A 62 3.88 5.00 3.84
C ILE A 62 5.37 4.69 4.01
N THR A 63 5.97 3.95 3.08
CA THR A 63 7.39 3.55 3.21
C THR A 63 8.34 4.68 2.84
N GLY A 64 7.93 5.61 1.97
CA GLY A 64 8.74 6.74 1.53
C GLY A 64 8.91 7.84 2.59
N ASP A 65 7.97 7.99 3.52
CA ASP A 65 7.97 9.06 4.51
C ASP A 65 7.80 8.52 5.95
N THR A 66 8.81 8.73 6.79
CA THR A 66 8.78 8.30 8.19
C THR A 66 7.70 9.03 9.02
N ALA A 67 7.33 10.26 8.68
CA ALA A 67 6.22 10.94 9.35
C ALA A 67 4.88 10.27 9.01
N ALA A 68 4.65 9.96 7.74
CA ALA A 68 3.49 9.18 7.29
C ALA A 68 3.45 7.80 7.96
N ALA A 69 4.57 7.06 7.97
CA ALA A 69 4.66 5.76 8.64
C ALA A 69 4.28 5.82 10.13
N LYS A 70 4.73 6.84 10.86
CA LYS A 70 4.39 7.04 12.28
C LYS A 70 2.91 7.36 12.47
N GLN A 71 2.34 8.18 11.60
CA GLN A 71 0.92 8.52 11.66
C GLN A 71 0.05 7.29 11.35
N TYR A 72 0.43 6.52 10.34
CA TYR A 72 -0.23 5.28 9.98
C TYR A 72 -0.16 4.25 11.12
N LEU A 73 1.02 4.09 11.74
CA LEU A 73 1.21 3.27 12.93
C LEU A 73 0.29 3.69 14.08
N ARG A 74 0.13 5.00 14.31
CA ARG A 74 -0.77 5.51 15.35
C ARG A 74 -2.22 5.07 15.11
N THR A 75 -2.71 5.17 13.87
CA THR A 75 -4.05 4.70 13.48
C THR A 75 -4.18 3.19 13.67
N ILE A 76 -3.19 2.42 13.25
CA ILE A 76 -3.16 0.95 13.43
C ILE A 76 -3.22 0.58 14.92
N GLN A 77 -2.47 1.26 15.78
CA GLN A 77 -2.48 1.02 17.22
C GLN A 77 -3.85 1.31 17.85
N LEU A 78 -4.55 2.36 17.43
CA LEU A 78 -5.92 2.64 17.89
C LEU A 78 -6.88 1.50 17.48
N LEU A 79 -6.77 1.00 16.25
CA LEU A 79 -7.55 -0.16 15.81
C LEU A 79 -7.19 -1.44 16.59
N GLN A 80 -5.91 -1.65 16.92
CA GLN A 80 -5.46 -2.80 17.71
C GLN A 80 -5.98 -2.76 19.15
N GLN A 81 -6.10 -1.58 19.77
CA GLN A 81 -6.66 -1.41 21.12
C GLN A 81 -8.09 -1.93 21.24
N GLU A 82 -8.83 -1.97 20.14
CA GLU A 82 -10.21 -2.47 20.07
C GLU A 82 -10.33 -3.81 19.32
N HIS A 83 -9.19 -4.46 19.01
CA HIS A 83 -9.14 -5.73 18.26
C HIS A 83 -9.81 -5.66 16.87
N LEU A 84 -9.75 -4.50 16.22
CA LEU A 84 -10.49 -4.23 15.00
C LEU A 84 -9.73 -4.59 13.71
N ILE A 85 -8.42 -4.74 13.75
CA ILE A 85 -7.57 -4.92 12.57
C ILE A 85 -6.81 -6.26 12.58
N ASP A 86 -6.59 -6.84 11.40
CA ASP A 86 -5.82 -8.08 11.23
C ASP A 86 -4.59 -7.94 10.33
N ALA A 87 -4.51 -6.92 9.48
CA ALA A 87 -3.44 -6.77 8.50
C ALA A 87 -3.22 -5.30 8.12
N ILE A 88 -2.02 -5.01 7.62
CA ILE A 88 -1.62 -3.68 7.15
C ILE A 88 -1.44 -3.75 5.63
N GLY A 89 -2.12 -2.87 4.90
CA GLY A 89 -1.93 -2.66 3.47
C GLY A 89 -1.04 -1.44 3.21
N ILE A 90 -0.17 -1.54 2.22
CA ILE A 90 0.65 -0.44 1.70
C ILE A 90 0.52 -0.50 0.18
N GLN A 91 0.10 0.59 -0.47
CA GLN A 91 -0.16 0.57 -1.92
C GLN A 91 1.09 0.17 -2.71
N GLY A 92 2.23 0.84 -2.52
CA GLY A 92 3.50 0.45 -3.15
C GLY A 92 3.75 1.08 -4.51
N HIS A 93 3.07 2.18 -4.85
CA HIS A 93 3.19 2.81 -6.16
C HIS A 93 4.58 3.40 -6.46
N SER A 94 4.85 3.62 -7.75
CA SER A 94 6.12 4.19 -8.21
C SER A 94 6.47 5.54 -7.57
N PHE A 95 5.50 6.47 -7.52
CA PHE A 95 5.73 7.83 -7.04
C PHE A 95 5.99 7.91 -5.53
N GLU A 96 5.56 6.91 -4.76
CA GLU A 96 5.81 6.85 -3.31
C GLU A 96 7.15 6.16 -2.96
N THR A 97 7.64 5.27 -3.83
CA THR A 97 8.87 4.50 -3.57
C THR A 97 10.10 5.09 -4.26
N SER A 98 9.94 6.10 -5.12
CA SER A 98 11.02 6.64 -5.97
C SER A 98 11.96 7.63 -5.28
N TYR A 99 11.48 8.40 -4.30
CA TYR A 99 12.25 9.50 -3.70
C TYR A 99 13.04 9.11 -2.45
N ALA A 100 12.57 8.12 -1.68
CA ALA A 100 13.22 7.70 -0.44
C ALA A 100 14.29 6.62 -0.68
N SER A 101 15.34 6.63 0.15
CA SER A 101 16.36 5.58 0.11
C SER A 101 15.77 4.22 0.52
N ALA A 102 16.38 3.15 0.03
CA ALA A 102 16.03 1.78 0.43
C ALA A 102 16.10 1.58 1.95
N SER A 103 17.04 2.24 2.63
CA SER A 103 17.18 2.17 4.09
C SER A 103 16.02 2.83 4.83
N VAL A 104 15.51 3.97 4.34
CA VAL A 104 14.33 4.64 4.91
C VAL A 104 13.10 3.76 4.74
N GLN A 105 12.89 3.24 3.53
CA GLN A 105 11.75 2.36 3.24
C GLN A 105 11.77 1.11 4.10
N ARG A 106 12.94 0.47 4.24
CA ARG A 106 13.09 -0.70 5.12
C ARG A 106 12.87 -0.35 6.59
N GLY A 107 13.41 0.76 7.07
CA GLY A 107 13.18 1.21 8.45
C GLY A 107 11.71 1.50 8.76
N ASN A 108 10.95 2.02 7.79
CA ASN A 108 9.52 2.25 7.93
C ASN A 108 8.72 0.93 7.91
N LEU A 109 9.14 -0.08 7.14
CA LEU A 109 8.58 -1.44 7.24
C LEU A 109 8.88 -2.09 8.59
N ASP A 110 10.12 -1.97 9.09
CA ASP A 110 10.52 -2.47 10.40
C ASP A 110 9.67 -1.82 11.51
N LEU A 111 9.41 -0.51 11.40
CA LEU A 111 8.55 0.23 12.30
C LEU A 111 7.13 -0.34 12.33
N LEU A 112 6.51 -0.58 11.16
CA LEU A 112 5.17 -1.16 11.09
C LEU A 112 5.13 -2.62 11.55
N ALA A 113 6.21 -3.37 11.34
CA ALA A 113 6.34 -4.75 11.80
C ALA A 113 6.32 -4.88 13.33
N THR A 114 6.63 -3.81 14.07
CA THR A 114 6.50 -3.80 15.55
C THR A 114 5.07 -4.04 16.05
N THR A 115 4.06 -3.86 15.18
CA THR A 115 2.65 -4.16 15.50
C THR A 115 2.36 -5.66 15.62
N GLY A 116 3.22 -6.51 15.05
CA GLY A 116 3.01 -7.95 14.92
C GLY A 116 1.97 -8.34 13.86
N LEU A 117 1.41 -7.38 13.11
CA LEU A 117 0.45 -7.65 12.04
C LEU A 117 1.18 -7.99 10.72
N PRO A 118 0.63 -8.89 9.89
CA PRO A 118 1.13 -9.12 8.54
C PRO A 118 0.94 -7.87 7.67
N ILE A 119 1.98 -7.54 6.89
CA ILE A 119 1.98 -6.45 5.91
C ILE A 119 1.75 -7.02 4.51
N TYR A 120 0.94 -6.36 3.70
CA TYR A 120 0.74 -6.67 2.29
C TYR A 120 1.05 -5.42 1.46
N ILE A 121 1.85 -5.60 0.41
CA ILE A 121 1.95 -4.58 -0.64
C ILE A 121 0.81 -4.84 -1.62
N THR A 122 -0.11 -3.90 -1.73
CA THR A 122 -1.45 -4.15 -2.27
C THR A 122 -1.63 -3.70 -3.71
N GLU A 123 -0.88 -2.70 -4.15
CA GLU A 123 -1.07 -1.98 -5.41
C GLU A 123 0.29 -1.66 -6.06
N PHE A 124 1.21 -2.62 -6.03
CA PHE A 124 2.59 -2.41 -6.47
C PHE A 124 2.67 -2.12 -7.97
N ASP A 125 3.30 -1.01 -8.32
CA ASP A 125 3.69 -0.68 -9.68
C ASP A 125 4.97 0.16 -9.67
N LEU A 126 5.73 0.11 -10.76
CA LEU A 126 6.93 0.92 -10.94
C LEU A 126 6.97 1.45 -12.36
N ASP A 127 7.06 2.78 -12.45
CA ASP A 127 7.12 3.51 -13.70
C ASP A 127 8.45 3.23 -14.43
N GLY A 128 8.47 3.47 -15.74
CA GLY A 128 9.69 3.38 -16.53
C GLY A 128 9.42 3.54 -18.01
N ARG A 129 9.75 4.72 -18.54
CA ARG A 129 9.60 5.05 -19.97
C ARG A 129 10.54 4.27 -20.85
N THR A 130 11.64 3.78 -20.28
CA THR A 130 12.55 2.82 -20.90
C THR A 130 12.64 1.53 -20.08
N ASP A 131 13.01 0.43 -20.73
CA ASP A 131 13.20 -0.87 -20.07
C ASP A 131 14.31 -0.84 -19.01
N ALA A 132 15.38 -0.06 -19.27
CA ALA A 132 16.49 0.07 -18.34
C ALA A 132 16.06 0.78 -17.04
N GLU A 133 15.27 1.85 -17.16
CA GLU A 133 14.71 2.57 -16.01
C GLU A 133 13.78 1.68 -15.18
N GLN A 134 12.84 1.00 -15.85
CA GLN A 134 11.88 0.15 -15.15
C GLN A 134 12.59 -1.02 -14.45
N LEU A 135 13.52 -1.68 -15.14
CA LEU A 135 14.29 -2.79 -14.57
C LEU A 135 15.09 -2.33 -13.35
N ALA A 136 15.76 -1.18 -13.43
CA ALA A 136 16.52 -0.63 -12.31
C ALA A 136 15.61 -0.30 -11.10
N ALA A 137 14.39 0.20 -11.36
CA ALA A 137 13.42 0.45 -10.30
C ALA A 137 12.98 -0.86 -9.61
N TYR A 138 12.64 -1.89 -10.39
CA TYR A 138 12.25 -3.21 -9.84
C TYR A 138 13.38 -3.83 -9.02
N GLN A 139 14.61 -3.79 -9.52
CA GLN A 139 15.79 -4.28 -8.81
C GLN A 139 16.07 -3.55 -7.49
N ARG A 140 15.73 -2.26 -7.41
CA ARG A 140 15.92 -1.44 -6.21
C ARG A 140 14.84 -1.68 -5.15
N ILE A 141 13.58 -1.78 -5.57
CA ILE A 141 12.44 -1.73 -4.65
C ILE A 141 11.87 -3.11 -4.32
N PHE A 142 11.66 -3.97 -5.33
CA PHE A 142 10.97 -5.24 -5.10
C PHE A 142 11.64 -6.12 -4.03
N PRO A 143 13.00 -6.24 -3.97
CA PRO A 143 13.67 -6.99 -2.90
C PRO A 143 13.36 -6.49 -1.49
N LEU A 144 13.16 -5.18 -1.31
CA LEU A 144 12.87 -4.59 0.01
C LEU A 144 11.55 -5.11 0.56
N PHE A 145 10.56 -5.32 -0.31
CA PHE A 145 9.26 -5.86 0.08
C PHE A 145 9.29 -7.38 0.15
N TRP A 146 9.84 -8.03 -0.88
CA TRP A 146 9.82 -9.50 -0.99
C TRP A 146 10.60 -10.19 0.13
N GLU A 147 11.75 -9.64 0.53
CA GLU A 147 12.62 -10.26 1.54
C GLU A 147 12.28 -9.83 2.98
N HIS A 148 11.33 -8.91 3.19
CA HIS A 148 11.00 -8.43 4.53
C HIS A 148 10.10 -9.43 5.27
N PRO A 149 10.47 -9.92 6.47
CA PRO A 149 9.77 -11.04 7.13
C PRO A 149 8.32 -10.74 7.52
N ALA A 150 7.97 -9.48 7.74
CA ALA A 150 6.58 -9.08 8.03
C ALA A 150 5.71 -8.95 6.77
N VAL A 151 6.30 -8.86 5.57
CA VAL A 151 5.57 -8.76 4.32
C VAL A 151 5.14 -10.16 3.87
N ARG A 152 3.84 -10.36 3.68
CA ARG A 152 3.22 -11.66 3.39
C ARG A 152 2.71 -11.80 1.96
N GLY A 153 2.77 -10.72 1.18
CA GLY A 153 2.41 -10.74 -0.24
C GLY A 153 2.66 -9.39 -0.89
N VAL A 154 2.88 -9.45 -2.21
CA VAL A 154 2.99 -8.29 -3.10
C VAL A 154 2.04 -8.51 -4.28
N ASN A 155 1.07 -7.62 -4.44
CA ASN A 155 0.11 -7.64 -5.53
C ASN A 155 0.42 -6.49 -6.49
N LEU A 156 0.45 -6.78 -7.80
CA LEU A 156 0.67 -5.76 -8.82
C LEU A 156 -0.62 -5.00 -9.13
N TRP A 157 -0.56 -3.67 -9.31
CA TRP A 157 -1.71 -2.85 -9.73
C TRP A 157 -1.87 -2.80 -11.25
N GLY A 158 -1.97 -4.00 -11.83
CA GLY A 158 -1.93 -4.21 -13.27
C GLY A 158 -0.49 -4.41 -13.79
N PHE A 159 -0.40 -5.05 -14.95
CA PHE A 159 0.89 -5.40 -15.57
C PHE A 159 0.84 -5.39 -17.11
N ARG A 160 -0.33 -5.09 -17.69
CA ARG A 160 -0.57 -4.99 -19.13
C ARG A 160 -1.07 -3.59 -19.45
N HIS A 161 -0.95 -3.20 -20.71
CA HIS A 161 -1.48 -1.94 -21.20
C HIS A 161 -2.94 -1.68 -20.79
N GLY A 162 -3.25 -0.40 -20.54
CA GLY A 162 -4.54 0.04 -20.01
C GLY A 162 -4.62 0.09 -18.48
N LEU A 163 -3.53 -0.22 -17.77
CA LEU A 163 -3.39 0.09 -16.36
C LEU A 163 -3.36 1.60 -16.11
N TRP A 164 -3.62 2.03 -14.87
CA TRP A 164 -3.77 3.45 -14.52
C TRP A 164 -2.52 4.30 -14.76
N ARG A 165 -1.33 3.66 -14.77
CA ARG A 165 -0.01 4.27 -15.02
C ARG A 165 0.61 3.84 -16.35
N ASP A 166 -0.24 3.60 -17.35
CA ASP A 166 0.22 3.23 -18.69
C ASP A 166 1.10 4.32 -19.31
N SER A 167 0.73 5.60 -19.14
CA SER A 167 1.47 6.77 -19.63
C SER A 167 2.86 6.92 -19.02
N GLU A 168 3.07 6.38 -17.82
CA GLU A 168 4.33 6.39 -17.09
C GLU A 168 5.18 5.16 -17.38
N GLY A 169 4.67 4.23 -18.21
CA GLY A 169 5.39 3.04 -18.60
C GLY A 169 5.42 1.97 -17.52
N ALA A 170 4.38 1.86 -16.69
CA ALA A 170 4.32 0.86 -15.62
C ALA A 170 3.93 -0.56 -16.11
N TYR A 171 3.44 -0.71 -17.34
CA TYR A 171 3.15 -2.02 -17.94
C TYR A 171 4.41 -2.88 -17.99
N LEU A 172 4.25 -4.20 -17.86
CA LEU A 172 5.31 -5.20 -17.82
C LEU A 172 5.32 -6.11 -19.07
N ILE A 173 4.30 -5.97 -19.92
CA ILE A 173 4.12 -6.72 -21.16
C ILE A 173 3.84 -5.72 -22.28
N ASN A 174 4.55 -5.85 -23.39
CA ASN A 174 4.39 -5.03 -24.59
C ASN A 174 3.09 -5.38 -25.34
N TYR A 175 2.64 -4.52 -26.26
CA TYR A 175 1.45 -4.76 -27.08
C TYR A 175 1.49 -6.07 -27.89
N ASP A 176 2.68 -6.53 -28.31
CA ASP A 176 2.86 -7.79 -29.04
C ASP A 176 2.87 -9.04 -28.12
N GLY A 177 2.69 -8.84 -26.82
CA GLY A 177 2.69 -9.90 -25.81
C GLY A 177 4.07 -10.29 -25.28
N SER A 178 5.15 -9.70 -25.79
CA SER A 178 6.50 -9.93 -25.25
C SER A 178 6.65 -9.34 -23.85
N GLU A 179 7.37 -10.06 -22.98
CA GLU A 179 7.68 -9.59 -21.62
C GLU A 179 8.74 -8.49 -21.68
N ARG A 180 8.57 -7.43 -20.88
CA ARG A 180 9.62 -6.43 -20.67
C ARG A 180 10.71 -7.00 -19.75
N PRO A 181 11.95 -6.50 -19.81
CA PRO A 181 13.05 -6.98 -18.98
C PRO A 181 12.74 -7.00 -17.47
N ALA A 182 11.96 -6.04 -16.98
CA ALA A 182 11.52 -6.00 -15.58
C ALA A 182 10.72 -7.25 -15.18
N LEU A 183 9.79 -7.73 -16.03
CA LEU A 183 9.00 -8.93 -15.76
C LEU A 183 9.85 -10.19 -15.80
N THR A 184 10.70 -10.32 -16.83
CA THR A 184 11.64 -11.43 -16.96
C THR A 184 12.53 -11.55 -15.72
N TRP A 185 13.07 -10.41 -15.25
CA TRP A 185 13.87 -10.35 -14.03
C TRP A 185 13.03 -10.71 -12.79
N LEU A 186 11.84 -10.13 -12.64
CA LEU A 186 10.96 -10.34 -11.48
C LEU A 186 10.61 -11.82 -11.31
N ARG A 187 10.23 -12.50 -12.38
CA ARG A 187 9.92 -13.95 -12.36
C ARG A 187 11.13 -14.77 -11.94
N SER A 188 12.30 -14.45 -12.48
CA SER A 188 13.55 -15.13 -12.15
C SER A 188 13.94 -14.90 -10.68
N TYR A 189 13.78 -13.67 -10.20
CA TYR A 189 14.10 -13.27 -8.83
C TYR A 189 13.20 -14.00 -7.82
N VAL A 190 11.87 -13.98 -8.01
CA VAL A 190 10.92 -14.70 -7.16
C VAL A 190 11.20 -16.20 -7.14
N ALA A 191 11.44 -16.81 -8.30
CA ALA A 191 11.76 -18.24 -8.39
C ALA A 191 13.06 -18.62 -7.65
N SER A 192 14.00 -17.67 -7.49
CA SER A 192 15.25 -17.87 -6.76
C SER A 192 15.15 -17.65 -5.25
N LYS A 193 14.00 -17.17 -4.75
CA LYS A 193 13.77 -16.74 -3.37
C LYS A 193 12.44 -17.31 -2.82
N PRO A 194 12.34 -18.64 -2.62
CA PRO A 194 11.12 -19.29 -2.16
C PRO A 194 10.74 -18.93 -0.72
#